data_AF-A0A534NHL3-F1
#
_entry.id   AF-A0A534NHL3-F1
#
_cell.length_a   1.000
_cell.length_b   1.000
_cell.length_c   1.000
_cell.angle_alpha   90.00
_cell.angle_beta   90.00
_cell.angle_gamma   90.00
#
_symmetry.space_group_name_H-M   'P 1'
#
loop_
_entity.id
_entity.type
_entity.pdbx_description
1 polymer ?
#
loop_
_entity_poly.entity_id
_entity_poly.type
_entity_poly.pdbx_seq_one_letter_code
_entity_poly.pdbx_strand_id
1 'polypeptide(L)'
;GVTREDIERVTEIERRELERRERLFRGDRPPLRVAGRTVILVDDGLATGSTMRAAVRALRQQQAARIIVAVPIAAPSTCAEMEEEADEVICAATPEPFRAVGLWYEDFTQTTDEEVRELLDHAAVEGGSPAQGGALWT
;
A
#
# COMPACT_ATOMS: atom_id res chain seq x y z
N GLY A 1 18.06 24.61 9.87
CA GLY A 1 18.18 23.14 9.90
C GLY A 1 17.03 22.58 10.70
N VAL A 2 16.57 21.37 10.40
CA VAL A 2 15.50 20.70 11.15
C VAL A 2 16.08 20.21 12.48
N THR A 3 15.41 20.51 13.59
CA THR A 3 15.89 20.12 14.93
C THR A 3 15.37 18.73 15.32
N ARG A 4 15.98 18.13 16.35
CA ARG A 4 15.48 16.87 16.92
C ARG A 4 14.07 17.03 17.50
N GLU A 5 13.81 18.17 18.14
CA GLU A 5 12.51 18.52 18.68
C GLU A 5 11.45 18.64 17.58
N ASP A 6 11.80 19.23 16.42
CA ASP A 6 10.90 19.26 15.26
C ASP A 6 10.53 17.86 14.78
N ILE A 7 11.52 16.95 14.73
CA ILE A 7 11.30 15.55 14.33
C ILE A 7 10.42 14.84 15.35
N GLU A 8 10.70 14.96 16.64
CA GLU A 8 9.93 14.33 17.72
C GLU A 8 8.48 14.84 17.71
N ARG A 9 8.27 16.14 17.52
CA ARG A 9 6.94 16.75 17.43
C ARG A 9 6.14 16.23 16.24
N VAL A 10 6.72 16.17 15.04
CA VAL A 10 6.03 15.63 13.85
C VAL A 10 5.75 14.15 14.02
N THR A 11 6.69 13.38 14.57
CA THR A 11 6.51 11.94 14.82
C THR A 11 5.30 11.66 15.72
N GLU A 12 5.10 12.44 16.77
CA GLU A 12 3.96 12.26 17.67
C GLU A 12 2.63 12.62 16.99
N ILE A 13 2.61 13.63 16.11
CA ILE A 13 1.42 13.99 15.32
C ILE A 13 1.06 12.85 14.36
N GLU A 14 2.03 12.37 13.59
CA GLU A 14 1.82 11.29 12.63
C GLU A 14 1.42 9.97 13.30
N ARG A 15 1.97 9.68 14.50
CA ARG A 15 1.56 8.51 15.28
C ARG A 15 0.09 8.56 15.68
N ARG A 16 -0.39 9.73 16.13
CA ARG A 16 -1.81 9.91 16.48
C ARG A 16 -2.72 9.77 15.26
N GLU A 17 -2.30 10.29 14.12
CA GLU A 17 -3.06 10.16 12.88
C GLU A 17 -3.09 8.71 12.39
N LEU A 18 -1.97 7.99 12.49
CA LEU A 18 -1.91 6.56 12.19
C LEU A 18 -2.89 5.77 13.07
N GLU A 19 -2.92 6.02 14.38
CA GLU A 19 -3.87 5.36 15.28
C GLU A 19 -5.33 5.73 15.01
N ARG A 20 -5.61 6.98 14.64
CA ARG A 20 -6.95 7.42 14.23
C ARG A 20 -7.39 6.66 12.98
N ARG A 21 -6.56 6.62 11.94
CA ARG A 21 -6.83 5.92 10.67
C ARG A 21 -6.92 4.41 10.85
N GLU A 22 -6.08 3.81 11.68
CA GLU A 22 -6.17 2.38 11.99
C GLU A 22 -7.52 2.04 12.61
N ARG A 23 -7.98 2.81 13.60
CA ARG A 23 -9.32 2.63 14.18
C ARG A 23 -10.44 2.86 13.17
N LEU A 24 -10.32 3.88 12.33
CA LEU A 24 -11.34 4.22 11.34
C LEU A 24 -11.47 3.15 10.24
N PHE A 25 -10.34 2.68 9.71
CA PHE A 25 -10.33 1.75 8.57
C PHE A 25 -10.45 0.31 9.00
N ARG A 26 -9.79 -0.10 10.08
CA ARG A 26 -9.85 -1.50 10.55
C ARG A 26 -11.05 -1.75 11.47
N GLY A 27 -11.47 -0.75 12.23
CA GLY A 27 -12.46 -0.94 13.30
C GLY A 27 -11.98 -1.99 14.31
N ASP A 28 -12.88 -2.88 14.72
CA ASP A 28 -12.58 -3.98 15.64
C ASP A 28 -12.03 -5.24 14.94
N ARG A 29 -11.79 -5.18 13.63
CA ARG A 29 -11.29 -6.34 12.88
C ARG A 29 -9.86 -6.68 13.34
N PRO A 30 -9.52 -7.96 13.56
CA PRO A 30 -8.16 -8.34 13.91
C PRO A 30 -7.20 -8.02 12.75
N PRO A 31 -5.91 -7.76 13.04
CA PRO A 31 -4.89 -7.64 12.00
C PRO A 31 -4.88 -8.89 11.09
N LEU A 32 -4.63 -8.67 9.79
CA LEU A 32 -4.53 -9.75 8.82
C LEU A 32 -3.33 -10.65 9.15
N ARG A 33 -3.55 -11.98 9.12
CA ARG A 33 -2.46 -12.96 9.25
C ARG A 33 -1.78 -13.15 7.90
N VAL A 34 -0.65 -12.49 7.69
CA VAL A 34 0.13 -12.54 6.44
C VAL A 34 1.29 -13.54 6.46
N ALA A 35 1.64 -14.09 7.63
CA ALA A 35 2.72 -15.05 7.76
C ALA A 35 2.54 -16.26 6.82
N GLY A 36 3.57 -16.57 6.05
CA GLY A 36 3.55 -17.67 5.06
C GLY A 36 2.69 -17.41 3.83
N ARG A 37 2.12 -16.20 3.65
CA ARG A 37 1.28 -15.85 2.49
C ARG A 37 2.03 -15.04 1.45
N THR A 38 1.56 -15.12 0.21
CA THR A 38 1.89 -14.12 -0.82
C THR A 38 1.03 -12.88 -0.60
N VAL A 39 1.65 -11.72 -0.53
CA VAL A 39 0.98 -10.42 -0.34
C VAL A 39 1.25 -9.56 -1.56
N ILE A 40 0.19 -8.97 -2.11
CA ILE A 40 0.28 -7.99 -3.18
C ILE A 40 0.01 -6.62 -2.56
N LEU A 41 1.01 -5.74 -2.59
CA LEU A 41 0.88 -4.34 -2.21
C LEU A 41 0.55 -3.52 -3.46
N VAL A 42 -0.54 -2.77 -3.38
CA VAL A 42 -1.05 -1.95 -4.49
C VAL A 42 -1.11 -0.49 -4.05
N ASP A 43 -0.78 0.42 -4.97
CA ASP A 43 -0.94 1.87 -4.80
C ASP A 43 -1.24 2.52 -6.16
N ASP A 44 -1.61 3.80 -6.15
CA ASP A 44 -1.87 4.57 -7.38
C ASP A 44 -0.59 4.90 -8.16
N GLY A 45 0.56 4.88 -7.51
CA GLY A 45 1.85 5.02 -8.17
C GLY A 45 3.02 5.13 -7.21
N LEU A 46 4.24 5.08 -7.76
CA LEU A 46 5.48 5.22 -6.99
C LEU A 46 6.27 6.44 -7.44
N ALA A 47 6.10 7.55 -6.70
CA ALA A 47 6.92 8.74 -6.90
C ALA A 47 8.31 8.61 -6.26
N THR A 48 8.36 8.42 -4.94
CA THR A 48 9.63 8.21 -4.19
C THR A 48 9.75 6.80 -3.62
N GLY A 49 8.62 6.07 -3.54
CA GLY A 49 8.55 4.71 -2.98
C GLY A 49 8.70 4.60 -1.46
N SER A 50 8.82 5.72 -0.72
CA SER A 50 9.11 5.66 0.73
C SER A 50 8.04 4.91 1.54
N THR A 51 6.77 5.19 1.29
CA THR A 51 5.64 4.53 1.97
C THR A 51 5.60 3.04 1.62
N MET A 52 5.78 2.71 0.35
CA MET A 52 5.80 1.33 -0.13
C MET A 52 6.95 0.52 0.50
N ARG A 53 8.16 1.09 0.58
CA ARG A 53 9.29 0.45 1.28
C ARG A 53 8.99 0.16 2.75
N ALA A 54 8.37 1.12 3.46
CA ALA A 54 7.97 0.90 4.85
C ALA A 54 6.98 -0.28 4.98
N ALA A 55 6.01 -0.39 4.06
CA ALA A 55 5.06 -1.50 4.02
C ALA A 55 5.74 -2.84 3.72
N VAL A 56 6.64 -2.89 2.72
CA VAL A 56 7.43 -4.10 2.38
C VAL A 56 8.21 -4.58 3.61
N ARG A 57 8.93 -3.67 4.29
CA ARG A 57 9.72 -4.01 5.49
C ARG A 57 8.84 -4.53 6.63
N ALA A 58 7.68 -3.92 6.85
CA ALA A 58 6.72 -4.39 7.86
C ALA A 58 6.20 -5.80 7.53
N LEU A 59 5.86 -6.08 6.27
CA LEU A 59 5.43 -7.41 5.84
C LEU A 59 6.53 -8.48 5.96
N ARG A 60 7.79 -8.12 5.70
CA ARG A 60 8.94 -9.01 5.94
C ARG A 60 9.05 -9.38 7.41
N GLN A 61 8.91 -8.41 8.32
CA GLN A 61 8.92 -8.66 9.76
C GLN A 61 7.75 -9.55 10.19
N GLN A 62 6.61 -9.47 9.50
CA GLN A 62 5.45 -10.35 9.70
C GLN A 62 5.57 -11.70 8.98
N GLN A 63 6.74 -12.01 8.40
CA GLN A 63 7.05 -13.29 7.76
C GLN A 63 6.15 -13.63 6.57
N ALA A 64 5.75 -12.63 5.77
CA ALA A 64 5.15 -12.87 4.47
C ALA A 64 6.09 -13.74 3.60
N ALA A 65 5.54 -14.76 2.93
CA ALA A 65 6.32 -15.69 2.11
C ALA A 65 6.79 -15.05 0.79
N ARG A 66 5.96 -14.17 0.22
CA ARG A 66 6.27 -13.41 -0.98
C ARG A 66 5.60 -12.04 -0.93
N ILE A 67 6.27 -10.99 -1.36
CA ILE A 67 5.79 -9.62 -1.41
C ILE A 67 5.93 -9.11 -2.84
N ILE A 68 4.80 -8.84 -3.48
CA ILE A 68 4.71 -8.29 -4.83
C ILE A 68 4.24 -6.84 -4.69
N VAL A 69 4.96 -5.90 -5.29
CA VAL A 69 4.51 -4.51 -5.42
C VAL A 69 3.90 -4.34 -6.80
N ALA A 70 2.66 -3.86 -6.89
CA ALA A 70 1.96 -3.67 -8.15
C ALA A 70 1.36 -2.27 -8.24
N VAL A 71 1.82 -1.48 -9.21
CA VAL A 71 1.37 -0.09 -9.41
C VAL A 71 1.19 0.23 -10.88
N PRO A 72 0.29 1.15 -11.25
CA PRO A 72 0.10 1.50 -12.65
C PRO A 72 1.20 2.41 -13.18
N ILE A 73 1.76 3.30 -12.35
CA ILE A 73 2.76 4.28 -12.78
C ILE A 73 3.88 4.46 -11.74
N ALA A 74 5.12 4.62 -12.19
CA ALA A 74 6.25 4.89 -11.30
C ALA A 74 7.39 5.64 -11.99
N ALA A 75 8.25 6.29 -11.20
CA ALA A 75 9.55 6.74 -11.72
C ALA A 75 10.43 5.51 -12.03
N PRO A 76 11.14 5.46 -13.18
CA PRO A 76 12.02 4.34 -13.53
C PRO A 76 13.03 4.00 -12.42
N SER A 77 13.65 5.02 -11.83
CA SER A 77 14.59 4.85 -10.71
C SER A 77 13.94 4.25 -9.47
N THR A 78 12.70 4.63 -9.16
CA THR A 78 11.98 4.11 -8.00
C THR A 78 11.54 2.67 -8.19
N CYS A 79 11.21 2.25 -9.42
CA CYS A 79 11.02 0.82 -9.72
C CYS A 79 12.29 0.02 -9.47
N ALA A 80 13.43 0.47 -10.00
CA ALA A 80 14.71 -0.21 -9.81
C ALA A 80 15.09 -0.32 -8.33
N GLU A 81 14.94 0.76 -7.55
CA GLU A 81 15.15 0.72 -6.09
C GLU A 81 14.20 -0.24 -5.38
N MET A 82 12.95 -0.36 -5.83
CA MET A 82 11.96 -1.23 -5.19
C MET A 82 12.22 -2.72 -5.48
N GLU A 83 12.79 -3.05 -6.64
CA GLU A 83 13.22 -4.41 -6.99
C GLU A 83 14.31 -4.94 -6.04
N GLU A 84 15.03 -4.06 -5.33
CA GLU A 84 15.99 -4.46 -4.29
C GLU A 84 15.31 -4.85 -2.96
N GLU A 85 14.06 -4.46 -2.73
CA GLU A 85 13.35 -4.70 -1.46
C GLU A 85 12.19 -5.72 -1.56
N ALA A 86 11.43 -5.69 -2.66
CA ALA A 86 10.31 -6.61 -2.93
C ALA A 86 10.76 -7.88 -3.66
N ASP A 87 9.95 -8.95 -3.64
CA ASP A 87 10.27 -10.15 -4.45
C ASP A 87 9.95 -9.95 -5.93
N GLU A 88 9.01 -9.05 -6.22
CA GLU A 88 8.61 -8.70 -7.57
C GLU A 88 8.00 -7.30 -7.59
N VAL A 89 8.28 -6.55 -8.65
CA VAL A 89 7.69 -5.24 -8.91
C VAL A 89 7.00 -5.30 -10.27
N ILE A 90 5.70 -5.04 -10.28
CA ILE A 90 4.86 -4.96 -11.46
C ILE A 90 4.48 -3.50 -11.65
N CYS A 91 5.00 -2.88 -12.72
CA CYS A 91 4.64 -1.51 -13.08
C CYS A 91 4.12 -1.45 -14.51
N ALA A 92 2.91 -0.92 -14.71
CA ALA A 92 2.33 -0.87 -16.06
C ALA A 92 3.04 0.16 -16.97
N ALA A 93 3.51 1.28 -16.41
CA ALA A 93 4.28 2.27 -17.14
C ALA A 93 5.33 3.00 -16.27
N THR A 94 6.51 3.22 -16.84
CA THR A 94 7.63 3.95 -16.21
C THR A 94 8.06 5.12 -17.10
N PRO A 95 7.32 6.24 -17.12
CA PRO A 95 7.54 7.32 -18.05
C PRO A 95 8.80 8.12 -17.73
N GLU A 96 9.39 8.71 -18.77
CA GLU A 96 10.50 9.64 -18.65
C GLU A 96 10.26 10.90 -19.49
N PRO A 97 10.21 12.11 -18.87
CA PRO A 97 10.41 12.37 -17.45
C PRO A 97 9.19 12.00 -16.58
N PHE A 98 9.43 11.38 -15.43
CA PHE A 98 8.43 11.25 -14.38
C PHE A 98 8.39 12.54 -13.54
N ARG A 99 7.18 13.07 -13.29
CA ARG A 99 7.00 14.31 -12.49
C ARG A 99 6.15 14.08 -11.24
N ALA A 100 4.97 13.51 -11.41
CA ALA A 100 4.04 13.20 -10.32
C ALA A 100 3.07 12.10 -10.78
N VAL A 101 2.56 11.31 -9.83
CA VAL A 101 1.56 10.26 -10.09
C VAL A 101 0.30 10.85 -10.71
N GLY A 102 -0.25 11.92 -10.11
CA GLY A 102 -1.52 12.51 -10.53
C GLY A 102 -1.59 13.08 -11.95
N LEU A 103 -0.46 13.23 -12.66
CA LEU A 103 -0.45 13.63 -14.08
C LEU A 103 -0.87 12.49 -15.03
N TRP A 104 -0.95 11.26 -14.53
CA TRP A 104 -1.28 10.05 -15.30
C TRP A 104 -2.73 9.62 -15.12
N TYR A 105 -3.51 10.42 -14.39
CA TYR A 105 -4.91 10.20 -14.12
C TYR A 105 -5.73 11.37 -14.66
N GLU A 106 -6.81 11.08 -15.38
CA GLU A 106 -7.76 12.11 -15.83
C GLU A 106 -8.48 12.73 -14.62
N ASP A 107 -8.82 11.91 -13.63
CA ASP A 107 -9.33 12.30 -12.33
C ASP A 107 -8.40 11.79 -11.22
N PHE A 108 -7.81 12.72 -10.49
CA PHE A 108 -6.94 12.43 -9.34
C PHE A 108 -7.49 13.07 -8.06
N THR A 109 -8.83 13.08 -7.94
CA THR A 109 -9.51 13.52 -6.72
C THR A 109 -9.13 12.61 -5.56
N GLN A 110 -8.83 13.23 -4.42
CA GLN A 110 -8.42 12.50 -3.23
C GLN A 110 -9.56 11.62 -2.70
N THR A 111 -9.29 10.32 -2.53
CA THR A 111 -10.21 9.40 -1.86
C THR A 111 -10.39 9.82 -0.40
N THR A 112 -11.64 9.96 0.01
CA THR A 112 -12.02 10.35 1.35
C THR A 112 -11.93 9.18 2.32
N ASP A 113 -11.76 9.48 3.61
CA ASP A 113 -11.78 8.47 4.67
C ASP A 113 -13.10 7.64 4.67
N GLU A 114 -14.22 8.26 4.28
CA GLU A 114 -15.53 7.60 4.22
C GLU A 114 -15.60 6.60 3.07
N GLU A 115 -15.15 6.97 1.87
CA GLU A 115 -15.08 6.04 0.73
C GLU A 115 -14.20 4.83 1.03
N VAL A 116 -13.05 5.05 1.69
CA VAL A 116 -12.17 3.95 2.13
C VAL A 116 -12.91 3.01 3.09
N ARG A 117 -13.63 3.58 4.07
CA ARG A 117 -14.40 2.80 5.04
C ARG A 117 -15.47 1.95 4.36
N GLU A 118 -16.27 2.54 3.47
CA GLU A 118 -17.32 1.85 2.72
C GLU A 118 -16.77 0.69 1.88
N LEU A 119 -15.66 0.91 1.17
CA LEU A 119 -15.00 -0.12 0.36
C LEU A 119 -14.48 -1.28 1.22
N LEU A 120 -13.85 -0.97 2.37
CA LEU A 120 -13.34 -1.99 3.28
C LEU A 120 -14.47 -2.80 3.93
N ASP A 121 -15.61 -2.19 4.20
CA ASP A 121 -16.78 -2.88 4.76
C ASP A 121 -17.41 -3.80 3.70
N HIS A 122 -17.52 -3.35 2.45
CA HIS A 122 -17.99 -4.19 1.34
C HIS A 122 -17.10 -5.42 1.11
N ALA A 123 -15.77 -5.21 1.03
CA ALA A 123 -14.82 -6.29 0.81
C ALA A 123 -14.83 -7.34 1.93
N ALA A 124 -15.10 -6.93 3.18
CA ALA A 124 -15.19 -7.84 4.32
C ALA A 124 -16.42 -8.78 4.23
N VAL A 125 -17.52 -8.31 3.64
CA VAL A 125 -18.73 -9.13 3.41
C VAL A 125 -18.46 -10.18 2.33
N GLU A 126 -17.81 -9.79 1.23
CA GLU A 126 -17.51 -10.69 0.12
C GLU A 126 -16.49 -11.76 0.50
N GLY A 127 -15.45 -11.40 1.26
CA GLY A 127 -14.42 -12.33 1.76
C GLY A 127 -14.91 -13.32 2.84
N GLY A 128 -16.13 -13.13 3.35
CA GLY A 128 -16.77 -14.03 4.32
C GLY A 128 -17.49 -15.24 3.71
N SER A 129 -17.69 -15.27 2.39
CA SER A 129 -18.12 -16.50 1.71
C SER A 129 -16.90 -17.40 1.50
N PRO A 130 -16.90 -18.67 1.95
CA PRO A 130 -15.90 -19.62 1.48
C PRO A 130 -16.02 -19.67 -0.03
N ALA A 131 -14.93 -19.35 -0.73
CA ALA A 131 -14.81 -19.56 -2.17
C ALA A 131 -15.18 -21.02 -2.46
N GLN A 132 -16.41 -21.24 -2.91
CA GLN A 132 -16.82 -22.52 -3.43
C GLN A 132 -16.00 -22.77 -4.68
N GLY A 133 -15.30 -23.90 -4.68
CA GLY A 133 -14.20 -24.17 -5.57
C GLY A 133 -14.58 -24.25 -7.05
N GLY A 134 -13.53 -24.05 -7.85
CA GLY A 134 -13.34 -24.68 -9.16
C GLY A 134 -14.05 -24.01 -10.32
N ALA A 135 -13.26 -23.39 -11.20
CA ALA A 135 -13.16 -23.83 -12.59
C ALA A 135 -11.97 -23.13 -13.28
N LEU A 136 -11.43 -23.87 -14.24
CA LEU A 136 -10.26 -23.63 -15.05
C LEU A 136 -10.27 -22.26 -15.76
N TRP A 137 -9.11 -21.64 -15.85
CA TRP A 137 -8.74 -20.85 -17.01
C TRP A 137 -7.66 -21.63 -17.75
N THR A 138 -8.07 -22.38 -18.78
CA THR A 138 -7.21 -22.78 -19.91
C THR A 138 -7.02 -21.60 -20.85
#